data_AF-A0A5E4ZTK8-F1
#
_entry.id   AF-A0A5E4ZTK8-F1
#
_cell.length_a   1.000
_cell.length_b   1.000
_cell.length_c   1.000
_cell.angle_alpha   90.00
_cell.angle_beta   90.00
_cell.angle_gamma   90.00
#
_symmetry.space_group_name_H-M   'P 1'
#
loop_
_entity.id
_entity.type
_entity.pdbx_description
1 polymer ?
#
loop_
_entity_poly.entity_id
_entity_poly.type
_entity_poly.pdbx_seq_one_letter_code
_entity_poly.pdbx_strand_id
1 'polypeptide(L)'
;MRMAEHSMVKFFGSARAPRRAGLHQSVRAAALALACAAAVVVTGCASLAPPAPVEPTAGVSVEHYRGRFSVRYEQNGETRNTYGNFDWQQNGENATVQLLDPLGQTQAIVRQSPRSASLELPGKAPLTGPRLDDVMHDALGFALPVGGLRYWLHMQGAPGSQASIERDAQTQRPTRLKQDGWTIDYQAYFDGTPTRVKRIDLSRELDGSPLAVRLVIDE
;
A
#
# COMPACT_ATOMS: atom_id res chain seq x y z
N MET A 1 26.24 -86.51 29.70
CA MET A 1 27.39 -87.09 30.41
C MET A 1 28.63 -86.35 29.95
N ARG A 2 29.34 -85.75 30.92
CA ARG A 2 30.75 -85.30 30.85
C ARG A 2 31.06 -84.12 29.93
N MET A 3 31.39 -83.00 30.55
CA MET A 3 32.75 -82.57 30.91
C MET A 3 33.37 -81.86 29.70
N ALA A 4 33.47 -80.54 29.71
CA ALA A 4 34.39 -79.75 30.55
C ALA A 4 35.84 -79.90 30.09
N GLU A 5 36.57 -78.82 30.34
CA GLU A 5 38.03 -78.82 30.50
C GLU A 5 38.83 -78.76 29.19
N HIS A 6 39.94 -78.03 29.09
CA HIS A 6 40.77 -77.44 30.13
C HIS A 6 41.75 -76.43 29.52
N SER A 7 42.15 -75.49 30.37
CA SER A 7 43.42 -74.76 30.46
C SER A 7 44.03 -74.09 29.23
N MET A 8 44.23 -72.77 29.26
CA MET A 8 45.07 -71.98 30.20
C MET A 8 46.57 -72.24 30.04
N VAL A 9 47.30 -71.13 30.07
CA VAL A 9 48.72 -70.89 30.45
C VAL A 9 49.39 -70.12 29.31
N LYS A 10 49.40 -68.77 29.39
CA LYS A 10 50.42 -67.90 30.03
C LYS A 10 51.82 -68.12 29.46
N PHE A 11 52.47 -67.02 29.09
CA PHE A 11 53.86 -66.60 29.40
C PHE A 11 54.26 -65.56 28.34
N PHE A 12 54.27 -64.27 28.69
CA PHE A 12 55.41 -63.49 29.20
C PHE A 12 56.44 -63.15 28.11
N GLY A 13 56.70 -61.84 27.95
CA GLY A 13 58.06 -61.39 27.68
C GLY A 13 58.27 -60.43 26.50
N SER A 14 58.22 -59.15 26.84
CA SER A 14 59.26 -58.14 26.52
C SER A 14 59.39 -57.58 25.09
N ALA A 15 58.78 -56.40 24.95
CA ALA A 15 59.31 -55.15 24.40
C ALA A 15 60.63 -55.10 23.59
N ARG A 16 60.54 -54.48 22.40
CA ARG A 16 61.47 -53.42 21.93
C ARG A 16 60.77 -52.48 20.94
N ALA A 17 60.91 -51.18 21.16
CA ALA A 17 60.40 -50.08 20.34
C ALA A 17 61.45 -49.66 19.26
N PRO A 18 61.29 -48.52 18.56
CA PRO A 18 60.43 -48.30 17.40
C PRO A 18 61.25 -47.87 16.15
N ARG A 19 60.68 -47.93 14.95
CA ARG A 19 61.15 -47.12 13.81
C ARG A 19 59.97 -46.65 12.95
N ARG A 20 59.78 -45.33 12.90
CA ARG A 20 58.86 -44.64 11.98
C ARG A 20 59.51 -44.56 10.59
N ALA A 21 58.78 -44.90 9.53
CA ALA A 21 58.97 -44.33 8.20
C ALA A 21 57.83 -44.73 7.26
N GLY A 22 57.32 -43.76 6.49
CA GLY A 22 56.83 -44.05 5.13
C GLY A 22 55.34 -43.86 4.84
N LEU A 23 54.70 -42.79 5.30
CA LEU A 23 53.30 -42.46 4.95
C LEU A 23 53.11 -41.86 3.53
N HIS A 24 53.97 -42.22 2.56
CA HIS A 24 54.04 -41.55 1.26
C HIS A 24 53.53 -42.39 0.07
N GLN A 25 52.88 -43.52 0.31
CA GLN A 25 52.45 -44.42 -0.78
C GLN A 25 50.92 -44.50 -0.98
N SER A 26 50.14 -44.01 -0.01
CA SER A 26 48.67 -44.11 -0.02
C SER A 26 47.94 -42.87 -0.55
N VAL A 27 48.65 -41.80 -0.96
CA VAL A 27 48.00 -40.56 -1.43
C VAL A 27 47.74 -40.55 -2.95
N ARG A 28 48.47 -41.35 -3.73
CA ARG A 28 48.36 -41.30 -5.21
C ARG A 28 47.26 -42.17 -5.81
N ALA A 29 46.75 -43.16 -5.08
CA ALA A 29 45.72 -44.08 -5.59
C ALA A 29 44.27 -43.65 -5.28
N ALA A 30 44.07 -42.77 -4.29
CA ALA A 30 42.72 -42.27 -3.95
C ALA A 30 42.26 -41.10 -4.84
N ALA A 31 43.18 -40.48 -5.60
CA ALA A 31 42.89 -39.28 -6.38
C ALA A 31 42.20 -39.55 -7.74
N LEU A 32 42.19 -40.80 -8.25
CA LEU A 32 41.60 -41.11 -9.57
C LEU A 32 40.22 -41.78 -9.54
N ALA A 33 39.75 -42.31 -8.40
CA ALA A 33 38.43 -42.94 -8.30
C ALA A 33 37.32 -41.95 -7.90
N LEU A 34 37.67 -40.76 -7.39
CA LEU A 34 36.70 -39.71 -7.01
C LEU A 34 36.40 -38.73 -8.15
N ALA A 35 36.93 -38.96 -9.35
CA ALA A 35 36.78 -38.06 -10.50
C ALA A 35 35.63 -38.44 -11.46
N CYS A 36 35.09 -39.67 -11.40
CA CYS A 36 34.03 -40.11 -12.32
C CYS A 36 32.62 -40.21 -11.69
N ALA A 37 32.49 -40.17 -10.36
CA ALA A 37 31.18 -40.19 -9.69
C ALA A 37 30.60 -38.78 -9.41
N ALA A 38 31.36 -37.71 -9.69
CA ALA A 38 30.94 -36.32 -9.46
C ALA A 38 30.27 -35.66 -10.68
N ALA A 39 30.13 -36.36 -11.81
CA ALA A 39 29.65 -35.76 -13.06
C ALA A 39 28.12 -35.83 -13.29
N VAL A 40 27.32 -36.34 -12.33
CA VAL A 40 25.88 -36.62 -12.57
C VAL A 40 24.91 -35.84 -11.66
N VAL A 41 25.38 -34.99 -10.73
CA VAL A 41 24.47 -34.32 -9.76
C VAL A 41 24.36 -32.79 -9.95
N VAL A 42 24.65 -32.25 -11.13
CA VAL A 42 24.45 -30.81 -11.41
C VAL A 42 23.54 -30.61 -12.63
N THR A 43 22.28 -31.03 -12.52
CA THR A 43 21.20 -30.53 -13.38
C THR A 43 19.94 -30.40 -12.54
N GLY A 44 19.84 -29.32 -11.77
CA GLY A 44 18.70 -29.16 -10.87
C GLY A 44 18.57 -27.82 -10.18
N CYS A 45 18.96 -26.70 -10.79
CA CYS A 45 18.64 -25.36 -10.30
C CYS A 45 18.64 -24.37 -11.46
N ALA A 46 17.49 -24.17 -12.13
CA ALA A 46 17.07 -22.88 -12.70
C ALA A 46 15.83 -23.06 -13.58
N SER A 47 14.65 -23.22 -12.96
CA SER A 47 13.43 -22.77 -13.63
C SER A 47 12.39 -22.38 -12.60
N LEU A 48 12.74 -21.37 -11.80
CA LEU A 48 11.75 -20.43 -11.30
C LEU A 48 11.89 -19.21 -12.20
N ALA A 49 11.11 -19.18 -13.27
CA ALA A 49 10.87 -17.91 -13.96
C ALA A 49 10.36 -16.94 -12.88
N PRO A 50 10.94 -15.73 -12.74
CA PRO A 50 10.34 -14.70 -11.91
C PRO A 50 8.86 -14.61 -12.32
N PRO A 51 7.91 -14.48 -11.36
CA PRO A 51 6.55 -14.15 -11.75
C PRO A 51 6.65 -12.96 -12.70
N ALA A 52 6.10 -13.11 -13.92
CA ALA A 52 6.13 -12.05 -14.90
C ALA A 52 5.70 -10.76 -14.18
N PRO A 53 6.44 -9.64 -14.32
CA PRO A 53 5.95 -8.36 -13.85
C PRO A 53 4.51 -8.28 -14.35
N VAL A 54 3.57 -8.14 -13.42
CA VAL A 54 2.18 -7.88 -13.80
C VAL A 54 2.27 -6.49 -14.42
N GLU A 55 2.46 -6.44 -15.74
CA GLU A 55 2.42 -5.17 -16.46
C GLU A 55 1.07 -4.57 -16.09
N PRO A 56 1.04 -3.35 -15.53
CA PRO A 56 -0.21 -2.65 -15.31
C PRO A 56 -0.97 -2.73 -16.63
N THR A 57 -2.20 -3.27 -16.60
CA THR A 57 -3.06 -3.37 -17.79
C THR A 57 -2.88 -2.10 -18.60
N ALA A 58 -2.29 -2.23 -19.79
CA ALA A 58 -1.94 -1.10 -20.63
C ALA A 58 -3.18 -0.20 -20.78
N GLY A 59 -3.14 0.99 -20.15
CA GLY A 59 -4.24 1.94 -20.16
C GLY A 59 -4.79 2.40 -18.80
N VAL A 60 -4.41 1.79 -17.66
CA VAL A 60 -4.83 2.31 -16.35
C VAL A 60 -3.74 3.20 -15.76
N SER A 61 -3.83 4.52 -16.01
CA SER A 61 -2.97 5.50 -15.35
C SER A 61 -3.34 5.60 -13.88
N VAL A 62 -2.35 5.42 -13.00
CA VAL A 62 -2.51 5.75 -11.57
C VAL A 62 -2.34 7.25 -11.43
N GLU A 63 -3.36 7.90 -10.88
CA GLU A 63 -3.33 9.32 -10.57
C GLU A 63 -2.88 9.53 -9.14
N HIS A 64 -2.05 10.54 -8.95
CA HIS A 64 -1.55 10.94 -7.64
C HIS A 64 -1.82 12.43 -7.46
N TYR A 65 -2.52 12.79 -6.40
CA TYR A 65 -2.64 14.18 -5.95
C TYR A 65 -2.04 14.32 -4.57
N ARG A 66 -1.20 15.33 -4.38
CA ARG A 66 -0.75 15.73 -3.05
C ARG A 66 -1.07 17.18 -2.79
N GLY A 67 -1.27 17.50 -1.53
CA GLY A 67 -1.38 18.89 -1.14
C GLY A 67 -1.85 19.06 0.28
N ARG A 68 -2.62 20.13 0.48
CA ARG A 68 -3.09 20.59 1.79
C ARG A 68 -4.60 20.59 1.84
N PHE A 69 -5.12 20.26 3.01
CA PHE A 69 -6.55 20.32 3.27
C PHE A 69 -6.85 21.14 4.53
N SER A 70 -8.05 21.70 4.56
CA SER A 70 -8.66 22.17 5.80
C SER A 70 -10.15 21.83 5.78
N VAL A 71 -10.68 21.33 6.89
CA VAL A 71 -12.10 21.06 7.08
C VAL A 71 -12.59 21.89 8.25
N ARG A 72 -13.71 22.59 8.03
CA ARG A 72 -14.51 23.25 9.06
C ARG A 72 -15.85 22.53 9.16
N TYR A 73 -16.22 22.11 10.34
CA TYR A 73 -17.43 21.33 10.59
C TYR A 73 -18.02 21.67 11.97
N GLU A 74 -19.31 21.43 12.15
CA GLU A 74 -19.95 21.53 13.47
C GLU A 74 -19.93 20.18 14.18
N GLN A 75 -19.62 20.18 15.47
CA GLN A 75 -19.72 19.01 16.33
C GLN A 75 -20.23 19.43 17.70
N ASN A 76 -21.35 18.84 18.14
CA ASN A 76 -22.00 19.17 19.41
C ASN A 76 -22.35 20.67 19.58
N GLY A 77 -22.70 21.34 18.49
CA GLY A 77 -23.04 22.78 18.48
C GLY A 77 -21.84 23.72 18.55
N GLU A 78 -20.62 23.20 18.40
CA GLU A 78 -19.40 23.99 18.31
C GLU A 78 -18.72 23.83 16.94
N THR A 79 -18.29 24.96 16.38
CA THR A 79 -17.43 24.96 15.19
C THR A 79 -16.08 24.34 15.52
N ARG A 80 -15.71 23.27 14.81
CA ARG A 80 -14.40 22.62 14.82
C ARG A 80 -13.69 22.80 13.50
N ASN A 81 -12.36 22.81 13.55
CA ASN A 81 -11.50 22.89 12.38
C ASN A 81 -10.41 21.82 12.48
N THR A 82 -10.12 21.16 11.36
CA THR A 82 -8.94 20.29 11.20
C THR A 82 -8.22 20.64 9.91
N TYR A 83 -6.91 20.44 9.87
CA TYR A 83 -6.08 20.77 8.72
C TYR A 83 -4.83 19.91 8.69
N GLY A 84 -4.20 19.88 7.52
CA GLY A 84 -2.95 19.15 7.31
C GLY A 84 -2.70 18.89 5.84
N ASN A 85 -2.08 17.75 5.55
CA ASN A 85 -1.72 17.35 4.20
C ASN A 85 -2.54 16.14 3.76
N PHE A 86 -2.70 15.95 2.46
CA PHE A 86 -3.29 14.73 1.92
C PHE A 86 -2.39 14.10 0.87
N ASP A 87 -2.43 12.78 0.80
CA ASP A 87 -1.87 11.96 -0.28
C ASP A 87 -3.02 11.12 -0.84
N TRP A 88 -3.38 11.40 -2.10
CA TRP A 88 -4.47 10.73 -2.80
C TRP A 88 -3.91 9.91 -3.94
N GLN A 89 -4.22 8.61 -3.96
CA GLN A 89 -3.88 7.70 -5.04
C GLN A 89 -5.15 7.10 -5.63
N GLN A 90 -5.29 7.20 -6.94
CA GLN A 90 -6.46 6.71 -7.67
C GLN A 90 -6.04 5.81 -8.82
N ASN A 91 -6.66 4.64 -8.88
CA ASN A 91 -6.45 3.63 -9.91
C ASN A 91 -7.82 3.14 -10.40
N GLY A 92 -8.31 3.76 -11.47
CA GLY A 92 -9.66 3.57 -11.97
C GLY A 92 -10.70 3.87 -10.89
N GLU A 93 -11.46 2.85 -10.49
CA GLU A 93 -12.49 3.01 -9.46
C GLU A 93 -11.98 2.86 -8.02
N ASN A 94 -10.70 2.53 -7.84
CA ASN A 94 -10.07 2.42 -6.52
C ASN A 94 -9.43 3.74 -6.14
N ALA A 95 -9.70 4.22 -4.93
CA ALA A 95 -9.09 5.42 -4.37
C ALA A 95 -8.58 5.12 -2.95
N THR A 96 -7.39 5.60 -2.63
CA THR A 96 -6.85 5.66 -1.27
C THR A 96 -6.49 7.10 -0.95
N VAL A 97 -7.02 7.63 0.13
CA VAL A 97 -6.79 9.00 0.60
C VAL A 97 -6.21 8.94 2.00
N GLN A 98 -4.96 9.31 2.13
CA GLN A 98 -4.29 9.46 3.42
C GLN A 98 -4.37 10.91 3.86
N LEU A 99 -4.90 11.15 5.05
CA LEU A 99 -4.91 12.45 5.72
C LEU A 99 -3.77 12.47 6.73
N LEU A 100 -2.95 13.51 6.66
CA LEU A 100 -1.76 13.71 7.48
C LEU A 100 -1.96 14.97 8.32
N ASP A 101 -1.44 14.98 9.54
CA ASP A 101 -1.31 16.20 10.32
C ASP A 101 -0.15 17.09 9.81
N PRO A 102 0.00 18.33 10.30
CA PRO A 102 1.09 19.22 9.90
C PRO A 102 2.50 18.68 10.20
N LEU A 103 2.63 17.66 11.06
CA LEU A 103 3.89 16.99 11.40
C LEU A 103 4.16 15.78 10.48
N GLY A 104 3.27 15.50 9.53
CA GLY A 104 3.35 14.37 8.61
C GLY A 104 2.91 13.04 9.21
N GLN A 105 2.27 13.03 10.39
CA GLN A 105 1.71 11.81 10.96
C GLN A 105 0.36 11.49 10.33
N THR A 106 0.09 10.20 10.12
CA THR A 106 -1.20 9.76 9.58
C THR A 106 -2.30 10.00 10.61
N GLN A 107 -3.35 10.73 10.23
CA GLN A 107 -4.57 10.89 11.01
C GLN A 107 -5.63 9.86 10.62
N ALA A 108 -5.78 9.60 9.32
CA ALA A 108 -6.76 8.68 8.78
C ALA A 108 -6.34 8.19 7.38
N ILE A 109 -6.76 6.99 7.01
CA ILE A 109 -6.68 6.49 5.63
C ILE A 109 -8.07 6.06 5.21
N VAL A 110 -8.60 6.68 4.15
CA VAL A 110 -9.86 6.30 3.54
C VAL A 110 -9.57 5.48 2.30
N ARG A 111 -10.15 4.28 2.21
CA ARG A 111 -10.07 3.42 1.02
C ARG A 111 -11.46 3.25 0.45
N GLN A 112 -11.59 3.40 -0.87
CA GLN A 112 -12.84 3.19 -1.57
C GLN A 112 -12.60 2.44 -2.88
N SER A 113 -13.42 1.43 -3.13
CA SER A 113 -13.50 0.66 -4.36
C SER A 113 -14.98 0.35 -4.67
N PRO A 114 -15.29 -0.22 -5.84
CA PRO A 114 -16.65 -0.70 -6.14
C PRO A 114 -17.13 -1.79 -5.18
N ARG A 115 -16.22 -2.52 -4.53
CA ARG A 115 -16.53 -3.69 -3.69
C ARG A 115 -16.42 -3.42 -2.19
N SER A 116 -15.70 -2.37 -1.80
CA SER A 116 -15.39 -2.10 -0.40
C SER A 116 -15.12 -0.63 -0.15
N ALA A 117 -15.45 -0.19 1.07
CA ALA A 117 -15.10 1.13 1.55
C ALA A 117 -14.74 1.01 3.03
N SER A 118 -13.63 1.63 3.44
CA SER A 118 -13.13 1.54 4.82
C SER A 118 -12.41 2.81 5.26
N LEU A 119 -12.42 3.03 6.56
CA LEU A 119 -11.65 4.06 7.25
C LEU A 119 -10.66 3.39 8.21
N GLU A 120 -9.37 3.66 8.05
CA GLU A 120 -8.32 3.21 8.95
C GLU A 120 -7.87 4.39 9.82
N LEU A 121 -7.74 4.13 11.12
CA LEU A 121 -7.19 5.07 12.10
C LEU A 121 -5.93 4.47 12.73
N PRO A 122 -4.93 5.29 13.11
CA PRO A 122 -3.71 4.79 13.75
C PRO A 122 -4.01 3.92 14.96
N GLY A 123 -3.41 2.72 14.99
CA GLY A 123 -3.53 1.78 16.12
C GLY A 123 -4.90 1.12 16.28
N LYS A 124 -5.82 1.27 15.32
CA LYS A 124 -7.16 0.65 15.35
C LYS A 124 -7.34 -0.31 14.16
N ALA A 125 -8.25 -1.26 14.32
CA ALA A 125 -8.71 -2.07 13.19
C ALA A 125 -9.44 -1.19 12.16
N PRO A 126 -9.40 -1.53 10.86
CA PRO A 126 -10.17 -0.83 9.84
C PRO A 126 -11.66 -0.82 10.18
N LEU A 127 -12.29 0.36 10.06
CA LEU A 127 -13.71 0.59 10.25
C LEU A 127 -14.43 0.47 8.90
N THR A 128 -15.56 -0.23 8.90
CA THR A 128 -16.41 -0.43 7.72
C THR A 128 -17.87 -0.32 8.13
N GLY A 129 -18.75 0.03 7.19
CA GLY A 129 -20.18 0.13 7.46
C GLY A 129 -21.01 0.15 6.17
N PRO A 130 -22.34 0.16 6.28
CA PRO A 130 -23.24 0.22 5.12
C PRO A 130 -23.01 1.46 4.24
N ARG A 131 -22.60 2.56 4.86
CA ARG A 131 -22.23 3.82 4.20
C ARG A 131 -20.93 4.32 4.81
N LEU A 132 -19.92 4.56 3.97
CA LEU A 132 -18.62 5.06 4.42
C LEU A 132 -18.74 6.46 5.03
N ASP A 133 -19.65 7.29 4.52
CA ASP A 133 -19.94 8.63 5.04
C ASP A 133 -20.30 8.59 6.53
N ASP A 134 -21.14 7.63 6.94
CA ASP A 134 -21.57 7.48 8.33
C ASP A 134 -20.36 7.06 9.20
N VAL A 135 -19.55 6.10 8.72
CA VAL A 135 -18.32 5.66 9.40
C VAL A 135 -17.34 6.82 9.59
N MET A 136 -17.16 7.67 8.57
CA MET A 136 -16.30 8.84 8.65
C MET A 136 -16.87 9.88 9.60
N HIS A 137 -18.17 10.15 9.55
CA HIS A 137 -18.82 11.10 10.44
C HIS A 137 -18.68 10.68 11.91
N ASP A 138 -18.94 9.41 12.24
CA ASP A 138 -18.84 8.90 13.61
C ASP A 138 -17.39 8.95 14.14
N ALA A 139 -16.42 8.66 13.27
CA ALA A 139 -15.01 8.56 13.67
C ALA A 139 -14.25 9.90 13.64
N LEU A 140 -14.58 10.80 12.71
CA LEU A 140 -13.86 12.05 12.43
C LEU A 140 -14.69 13.31 12.74
N GLY A 141 -16.00 13.17 12.89
CA GLY A 141 -16.97 14.29 12.98
C GLY A 141 -17.42 14.85 11.63
N PHE A 142 -16.84 14.38 10.52
CA PHE A 142 -17.18 14.79 9.16
C PHE A 142 -16.98 13.65 8.16
N ALA A 143 -17.67 13.74 7.02
CA ALA A 143 -17.55 12.79 5.92
C ALA A 143 -16.97 13.47 4.68
N LEU A 144 -15.82 12.98 4.19
CA LEU A 144 -15.25 13.46 2.93
C LEU A 144 -15.84 12.66 1.76
N PRO A 145 -16.39 13.30 0.72
CA PRO A 145 -17.05 12.61 -0.39
C PRO A 145 -16.03 12.06 -1.40
N VAL A 146 -15.20 11.09 -0.99
CA VAL A 146 -14.14 10.50 -1.82
C VAL A 146 -14.69 9.98 -3.17
N GLY A 147 -15.89 9.40 -3.15
CA GLY A 147 -16.60 8.97 -4.35
C GLY A 147 -16.83 10.09 -5.37
N GLY A 148 -17.28 11.27 -4.92
CA GLY A 148 -17.53 12.43 -5.78
C GLY A 148 -16.25 13.17 -6.15
N LEU A 149 -15.35 13.36 -5.19
CA LEU A 149 -14.07 14.06 -5.37
C LEU A 149 -13.25 13.50 -6.54
N ARG A 150 -13.27 12.18 -6.74
CA ARG A 150 -12.59 11.55 -7.88
C ARG A 150 -12.97 12.18 -9.23
N TYR A 151 -14.23 12.56 -9.40
CA TYR A 151 -14.74 13.16 -10.65
C TYR A 151 -14.64 14.69 -10.60
N TRP A 152 -14.90 15.28 -9.44
CA TRP A 152 -14.88 16.73 -9.28
C TRP A 152 -13.48 17.31 -9.44
N LEU A 153 -12.41 16.56 -9.12
CA LEU A 153 -11.02 16.94 -9.41
C LEU A 153 -10.75 17.06 -10.92
N HIS A 154 -11.45 16.27 -11.75
CA HIS A 154 -11.44 16.40 -13.21
C HIS A 154 -12.45 17.42 -13.75
N MET A 155 -13.13 18.15 -12.86
CA MET A 155 -14.21 19.06 -13.20
C MET A 155 -15.38 18.39 -13.93
N GLN A 156 -15.69 17.15 -13.54
CA GLN A 156 -16.77 16.35 -14.10
C GLN A 156 -17.79 15.98 -13.02
N GLY A 157 -19.04 15.78 -13.42
CA GLY A 157 -20.05 15.19 -12.55
C GLY A 157 -19.75 13.72 -12.28
N ALA A 158 -20.02 13.26 -11.06
CA ALA A 158 -19.95 11.82 -10.77
C ALA A 158 -21.13 11.10 -11.44
N PRO A 159 -20.95 9.86 -11.92
CA PRO A 159 -22.03 9.09 -12.53
C PRO A 159 -23.09 8.73 -11.48
N GLY A 160 -24.32 8.50 -11.96
CA GLY A 160 -25.46 8.07 -11.12
C GLY A 160 -26.33 9.21 -10.60
N SER A 161 -25.90 10.47 -10.74
CA SER A 161 -26.73 11.65 -10.44
C SER A 161 -26.43 12.80 -11.39
N GLN A 162 -27.33 13.79 -11.43
CA GLN A 162 -27.19 14.94 -12.31
C GLN A 162 -26.31 16.02 -11.67
N ALA A 163 -25.29 16.47 -12.40
CA ALA A 163 -24.47 17.61 -12.04
C ALA A 163 -24.94 18.88 -12.77
N SER A 164 -24.81 20.03 -12.11
CA SER A 164 -24.86 21.35 -12.75
C SER A 164 -23.47 21.96 -12.73
N ILE A 165 -22.94 22.39 -13.87
CA ILE A 165 -21.62 23.00 -14.00
C ILE A 165 -21.76 24.40 -14.59
N GLU A 166 -21.43 25.41 -13.79
CA GLU A 166 -21.28 26.79 -14.20
C GLU A 166 -19.86 27.00 -14.76
N ARG A 167 -19.73 27.83 -15.80
CA ARG A 167 -18.47 28.12 -16.48
C ARG A 167 -18.26 29.61 -16.63
N ASP A 168 -17.00 30.01 -16.57
CA ASP A 168 -16.57 31.36 -16.89
C ASP A 168 -16.88 31.69 -18.36
N ALA A 169 -17.47 32.86 -18.63
CA ALA A 169 -17.99 33.19 -19.95
C ALA A 169 -16.87 33.31 -21.01
N GLN A 170 -15.70 33.78 -20.61
CA GLN A 170 -14.57 34.05 -21.50
C GLN A 170 -13.70 32.81 -21.70
N THR A 171 -13.29 32.17 -20.60
CA THR A 171 -12.34 31.05 -20.62
C THR A 171 -13.02 29.70 -20.75
N GLN A 172 -14.35 29.62 -20.57
CA GLN A 172 -15.14 28.38 -20.55
C GLN A 172 -14.68 27.37 -19.48
N ARG A 173 -13.81 27.79 -18.55
CA ARG A 173 -13.36 26.99 -17.41
C ARG A 173 -14.53 26.84 -16.43
N PRO A 174 -14.72 25.65 -15.83
CA PRO A 174 -15.66 25.48 -14.73
C PRO A 174 -15.40 26.51 -13.63
N THR A 175 -16.42 27.05 -13.01
CA THR A 175 -16.27 27.96 -11.85
C THR A 175 -16.96 27.37 -10.64
N ARG A 176 -18.06 26.65 -10.88
CA ARG A 176 -18.82 25.96 -9.84
C ARG A 176 -19.44 24.68 -10.38
N LEU A 177 -19.41 23.62 -9.58
CA LEU A 177 -20.16 22.38 -9.81
C LEU A 177 -21.10 22.15 -8.62
N LYS A 178 -22.34 21.78 -8.88
CA LYS A 178 -23.31 21.35 -7.86
C LYS A 178 -23.78 19.93 -8.14
N GLN A 179 -23.67 19.04 -7.17
CA GLN A 179 -24.12 17.65 -7.28
C GLN A 179 -24.28 17.01 -5.90
N ASP A 180 -25.31 16.18 -5.69
CA ASP A 180 -25.49 15.39 -4.45
C ASP A 180 -25.47 16.23 -3.15
N GLY A 181 -26.02 17.44 -3.21
CA GLY A 181 -26.03 18.40 -2.09
C GLY A 181 -24.70 19.13 -1.86
N TRP A 182 -23.65 18.80 -2.62
CA TRP A 182 -22.37 19.50 -2.59
C TRP A 182 -22.34 20.66 -3.56
N THR A 183 -21.73 21.76 -3.14
CA THR A 183 -21.26 22.85 -3.99
C THR A 183 -19.74 22.84 -4.01
N ILE A 184 -19.15 22.77 -5.20
CA ILE A 184 -17.70 22.76 -5.45
C ILE A 184 -17.36 24.04 -6.18
N ASP A 185 -16.65 24.95 -5.54
CA ASP A 185 -16.12 26.15 -6.16
C ASP A 185 -14.68 25.90 -6.64
N TYR A 186 -14.45 26.10 -7.95
CA TYR A 186 -13.14 25.96 -8.56
C TYR A 186 -12.39 27.28 -8.47
N GLN A 187 -11.43 27.34 -7.57
CA GLN A 187 -10.86 28.60 -7.11
C GLN A 187 -9.51 28.93 -7.75
N ALA A 188 -8.76 27.92 -8.17
CA ALA A 188 -7.49 28.10 -8.85
C ALA A 188 -7.20 26.93 -9.77
N TYR A 189 -6.44 27.21 -10.82
CA TYR A 189 -6.00 26.25 -11.82
C TYR A 189 -4.48 26.25 -11.93
N PHE A 190 -3.91 25.12 -12.33
CA PHE A 190 -2.53 25.10 -12.81
C PHE A 190 -2.47 25.70 -14.21
N ASP A 191 -1.35 26.37 -14.50
CA ASP A 191 -1.03 26.79 -15.85
C ASP A 191 -0.64 25.55 -16.68
N GLY A 192 -1.18 25.45 -17.90
CA GLY A 192 -0.89 24.35 -18.82
C GLY A 192 -2.12 23.75 -19.50
N THR A 193 -1.84 22.79 -20.38
CA THR A 193 -2.84 21.99 -21.10
C THR A 193 -2.49 20.50 -20.91
N PRO A 194 -3.44 19.65 -20.48
CA PRO A 194 -4.83 19.97 -20.13
C PRO A 194 -4.93 20.84 -18.86
N THR A 195 -6.04 21.56 -18.72
CA THR A 195 -6.34 22.34 -17.50
C THR A 195 -6.53 21.39 -16.32
N ARG A 196 -5.80 21.65 -15.23
CA ARG A 196 -5.92 20.93 -13.96
C ARG A 196 -6.27 21.88 -12.85
N VAL A 197 -7.10 21.44 -11.91
CA VAL A 197 -7.47 22.25 -10.75
C VAL A 197 -6.30 22.31 -9.77
N LYS A 198 -6.12 23.47 -9.15
CA LYS A 198 -5.12 23.74 -8.10
C LYS A 198 -5.76 24.01 -6.75
N ARG A 199 -6.97 24.58 -6.71
CA ARG A 199 -7.74 24.76 -5.48
C ARG A 199 -9.22 24.52 -5.73
N ILE A 200 -9.84 23.70 -4.87
CA ILE A 200 -11.29 23.59 -4.76
C ILE A 200 -11.72 23.85 -3.32
N ASP A 201 -12.84 24.57 -3.20
CA ASP A 201 -13.55 24.75 -1.94
C ASP A 201 -14.90 24.02 -2.09
N LEU A 202 -15.14 23.02 -1.25
CA LEU A 202 -16.38 22.25 -1.19
C LEU A 202 -17.21 22.69 0.00
N SER A 203 -18.52 22.78 -0.19
CA SER A 203 -19.46 23.02 0.90
C SER A 203 -20.68 22.11 0.78
N ARG A 204 -21.18 21.68 1.94
CA ARG A 204 -22.46 20.98 2.09
C ARG A 204 -23.09 21.40 3.41
N GLU A 205 -24.40 21.51 3.42
CA GLU A 205 -25.18 21.65 4.65
C GLU A 205 -26.06 20.41 4.79
N LEU A 206 -25.93 19.70 5.92
CA LEU A 206 -26.77 18.54 6.24
C LEU A 206 -27.38 18.76 7.61
N ASP A 207 -28.71 18.70 7.71
CA ASP A 207 -29.44 18.85 8.98
C ASP A 207 -29.04 20.10 9.78
N GLY A 208 -28.80 21.22 9.08
CA GLY A 208 -28.37 22.48 9.67
C GLY A 208 -26.90 22.52 10.12
N SER A 209 -26.13 21.47 9.84
CA SER A 209 -24.69 21.39 10.12
C SER A 209 -23.88 21.73 8.87
N PRO A 210 -23.24 22.91 8.80
CA PRO A 210 -22.39 23.27 7.69
C PRO A 210 -21.06 22.49 7.72
N LEU A 211 -20.67 21.98 6.57
CA LEU A 211 -19.37 21.36 6.31
C LEU A 211 -18.70 22.12 5.17
N ALA A 212 -17.51 22.65 5.44
CA ALA A 212 -16.67 23.30 4.43
C ALA A 212 -15.32 22.59 4.37
N VAL A 213 -14.91 22.19 3.18
CA VAL A 213 -13.63 21.52 2.91
C VAL A 213 -12.89 22.35 1.88
N ARG A 214 -11.63 22.68 2.13
CA ARG A 214 -10.73 23.25 1.14
C ARG A 214 -9.64 22.27 0.82
N LEU A 215 -9.39 22.04 -0.46
CA LEU A 215 -8.25 21.28 -0.96
C LEU A 215 -7.39 22.20 -1.83
N VAL A 216 -6.11 22.29 -1.49
CA VAL A 216 -5.09 22.94 -2.32
C VAL A 216 -4.16 21.84 -2.81
N ILE A 217 -4.10 21.67 -4.12
CA ILE A 217 -3.28 20.66 -4.80
C ILE A 217 -1.94 21.31 -5.12
N ASP A 218 -0.87 20.66 -4.70
CA ASP A 218 0.49 21.12 -4.93
C ASP A 218 1.11 20.42 -6.16
N GLU A 219 0.74 19.16 -6.43
CA GLU A 219 1.16 18.37 -7.61
C GLU A 219 0.06 17.47 -8.17
#